data_AF-A0A850QJK4-F1
#
_entry.id   AF-A0A850QJK4-F1
#
_cell.length_a   1.000
_cell.length_b   1.000
_cell.length_c   1.000
_cell.angle_alpha   90.00
_cell.angle_beta   90.00
_cell.angle_gamma   90.00
#
_symmetry.space_group_name_H-M   'P 1'
#
loop_
_entity.id
_entity.type
_entity.pdbx_description
1 polymer ?
#
loop_
_entity_poly.entity_id
_entity_poly.type
_entity_poly.pdbx_seq_one_letter_code
_entity_poly.pdbx_strand_id
1 'polypeptide(L)'
;NVVAEDSRTLAITVFDRELAPKVEKAIMMSDLGLNPMSAGTVIRVPLPALTEERRRDLVKIVRAEAEQGRVAVRNIRRDANANVKALLKDKEISEDDDRRAQDEIQKLTDDAIKSIEAVLEVKEKELMEV
;
A
#
# COMPACT_ATOMS: atom_id res chain seq x y z
N ASN A 1 9.04 -13.81 -14.30
CA ASN A 1 7.57 -13.86 -14.44
C ASN A 1 6.96 -14.36 -13.14
N VAL A 2 5.82 -13.82 -12.68
CA VAL A 2 5.12 -14.27 -11.45
C VAL A 2 3.67 -14.58 -11.79
N VAL A 3 3.20 -15.77 -11.43
CA VAL A 3 1.82 -16.21 -11.65
C VAL A 3 1.27 -16.87 -10.39
N ALA A 4 -0.04 -16.74 -10.16
CA ALA A 4 -0.73 -17.59 -9.19
C ALA A 4 -1.00 -18.95 -9.85
N GLU A 5 -0.31 -20.00 -9.40
CA GLU A 5 -0.49 -21.38 -9.89
C GLU A 5 -1.79 -21.96 -9.33
N ASP A 6 -2.08 -21.66 -8.06
CA ASP A 6 -3.36 -21.96 -7.41
C ASP A 6 -3.65 -20.93 -6.29
N SER A 7 -4.72 -21.12 -5.51
CA SER A 7 -5.15 -20.21 -4.43
C SER A 7 -4.14 -20.08 -3.28
N ARG A 8 -3.13 -20.94 -3.22
CA ARG A 8 -2.12 -21.01 -2.15
C ARG A 8 -0.70 -21.13 -2.69
N THR A 9 -0.45 -21.05 -4.00
CA THR A 9 0.88 -21.24 -4.57
C THR A 9 1.17 -20.19 -5.63
N LEU A 10 2.24 -19.43 -5.42
CA LEU A 10 2.81 -18.55 -6.45
C LEU A 10 3.91 -19.28 -7.21
N ALA A 11 3.89 -19.26 -8.53
CA ALA A 11 4.99 -19.73 -9.35
C ALA A 11 5.77 -18.54 -9.93
N ILE A 12 7.07 -18.50 -9.63
CA ILE A 12 8.00 -17.47 -10.08
C ILE A 12 8.96 -18.11 -11.08
N THR A 13 8.90 -17.69 -12.34
CA THR A 13 9.88 -18.10 -13.35
C THR A 13 11.00 -17.07 -13.40
N VAL A 14 12.22 -17.49 -13.09
CA VAL A 14 13.43 -16.66 -13.17
C VAL A 14 14.05 -16.83 -14.56
N PHE A 15 14.28 -15.72 -15.25
CA PHE A 15 14.80 -15.73 -16.63
C PHE A 15 16.29 -16.07 -16.69
N ASP A 16 17.03 -15.71 -15.65
CA ASP A 16 18.44 -16.05 -15.48
C ASP A 16 18.61 -17.09 -14.36
N ARG A 17 19.18 -18.25 -14.71
CA ARG A 17 19.36 -19.36 -13.79
C ARG A 17 20.35 -19.04 -12.68
N GLU A 18 21.32 -18.16 -12.91
CA GLU A 18 22.31 -17.75 -11.90
C GLU A 18 21.68 -16.88 -10.80
N LEU A 19 20.55 -16.22 -11.10
CA LEU A 19 19.82 -15.40 -10.13
C LEU A 19 18.84 -16.21 -9.29
N ALA A 20 18.47 -17.43 -9.68
CA ALA A 20 17.49 -18.23 -8.96
C ALA A 20 17.83 -18.43 -7.46
N PRO A 21 19.08 -18.73 -7.05
CA PRO A 21 19.43 -18.85 -5.63
C PRO A 21 19.34 -17.53 -4.87
N LYS A 22 19.62 -16.39 -5.53
CA LYS A 22 19.52 -15.06 -4.92
C LYS A 22 18.07 -14.67 -4.68
N VAL A 23 17.19 -14.96 -5.64
CA VAL A 23 15.73 -14.74 -5.53
C VAL A 23 15.15 -15.61 -4.42
N GLU A 24 15.51 -16.89 -4.36
CA GLU A 24 15.09 -17.82 -3.30
C GLU A 24 15.48 -17.30 -1.91
N LYS A 25 16.75 -16.91 -1.74
CA LYS A 25 17.24 -16.36 -0.48
C LYS A 25 16.53 -15.07 -0.10
N ALA A 26 16.25 -14.18 -1.06
CA ALA A 26 15.52 -12.94 -0.79
C ALA A 26 14.09 -13.20 -0.31
N ILE A 27 13.40 -14.20 -0.87
CA ILE A 27 12.05 -14.60 -0.43
C ILE A 27 12.11 -15.16 0.98
N MET A 28 13.07 -16.03 1.30
CA MET A 28 13.24 -16.59 2.65
C MET A 28 13.60 -15.53 3.71
N MET A 29 14.41 -14.55 3.34
CA MET A 29 14.82 -13.46 4.24
C MET A 29 13.78 -12.35 4.35
N SER A 30 12.69 -12.41 3.57
CA SER A 30 11.61 -11.45 3.68
C SER A 30 10.80 -11.69 4.96
N ASP A 31 10.20 -10.63 5.49
CA ASP A 31 9.32 -10.69 6.66
C ASP A 31 7.96 -11.38 6.39
N LEU A 32 7.83 -12.05 5.23
CA LEU A 32 6.62 -12.74 4.81
C LEU A 32 6.50 -14.16 5.38
N GLY A 33 7.60 -14.73 5.90
CA GLY A 33 7.61 -16.08 6.48
C GLY A 33 7.34 -17.19 5.46
N LEU A 34 7.81 -17.00 4.23
CA LEU A 34 7.57 -17.89 3.09
C LEU A 34 8.75 -18.85 2.88
N ASN A 35 8.45 -20.11 2.58
CA ASN A 35 9.44 -21.14 2.28
C ASN A 35 9.34 -21.52 0.78
N PRO A 36 10.12 -20.87 -0.10
CA PRO A 36 10.14 -21.20 -1.52
C PRO A 36 10.71 -22.60 -1.78
N MET A 37 10.24 -23.24 -2.86
CA MET A 37 10.70 -24.52 -3.37
C MET A 37 11.15 -24.35 -4.83
N SER A 38 12.44 -24.54 -5.07
CA SER A 38 13.05 -24.36 -6.39
C SER A 38 13.01 -25.64 -7.22
N ALA A 39 12.53 -25.54 -8.46
CA ALA A 39 12.56 -26.58 -9.49
C ALA A 39 13.15 -26.01 -10.78
N GLY A 40 14.49 -26.01 -10.89
CA GLY A 40 15.19 -25.47 -12.05
C GLY A 40 15.11 -23.94 -12.12
N THR A 41 14.43 -23.39 -13.13
CA THR A 41 14.20 -21.94 -13.30
C THR A 41 12.87 -21.48 -12.69
N VAL A 42 12.07 -22.39 -12.14
CA VAL A 42 10.78 -22.10 -11.52
C VAL A 42 10.90 -22.24 -10.01
N ILE A 43 10.50 -21.20 -9.28
CA ILE A 43 10.43 -21.16 -7.82
C ILE A 43 8.96 -21.16 -7.43
N ARG A 44 8.51 -22.17 -6.68
CA ARG A 44 7.16 -22.24 -6.13
C ARG A 44 7.16 -21.70 -4.71
N VAL A 45 6.26 -20.79 -4.41
CA VAL A 45 6.14 -20.18 -3.09
C VAL A 45 4.77 -20.56 -2.52
N PRO A 46 4.69 -21.63 -1.71
CA PRO A 46 3.48 -21.96 -0.99
C PRO A 46 3.18 -20.86 0.03
N LEU A 47 1.99 -20.29 -0.07
CA LEU A 47 1.44 -19.36 0.89
C LEU A 47 0.95 -20.16 2.10
N PRO A 48 1.39 -19.82 3.32
CA PRO A 48 0.89 -20.48 4.52
C PRO A 48 -0.63 -20.31 4.61
N ALA A 49 -1.30 -21.29 5.21
CA ALA A 49 -2.73 -21.21 5.44
C ALA A 49 -3.05 -19.91 6.20
N LEU A 50 -4.08 -19.19 5.74
CA LEU A 50 -4.63 -18.03 6.43
C LEU A 50 -5.35 -18.48 7.70
N THR A 51 -4.59 -18.92 8.70
CA THR A 51 -5.08 -19.14 10.06
C THR A 51 -5.65 -17.84 10.60
N GLU A 52 -6.55 -17.93 11.56
CA GLU A 52 -7.16 -16.74 12.18
C GLU A 52 -6.09 -15.78 12.74
N GLU A 53 -5.01 -16.34 13.32
CA GLU A 53 -3.85 -15.57 13.80
C GLU A 53 -3.14 -14.82 12.66
N ARG A 54 -2.86 -15.49 11.52
CA ARG A 54 -2.20 -14.83 10.39
C ARG A 54 -3.09 -13.77 9.74
N ARG A 55 -4.41 -13.99 9.67
CA ARG A 55 -5.37 -12.99 9.20
C ARG A 55 -5.37 -11.75 10.09
N ARG A 56 -5.34 -11.92 11.42
CA ARG A 56 -5.24 -10.80 12.37
C ARG A 56 -3.95 -10.00 12.20
N ASP A 57 -2.82 -10.66 11.94
CA ASP A 57 -1.57 -9.96 11.69
C ASP A 57 -1.58 -9.20 10.37
N LEU A 58 -2.16 -9.76 9.32
CA LEU A 58 -2.34 -9.05 8.04
C LEU A 58 -3.25 -7.83 8.20
N VAL A 59 -4.31 -7.92 8.99
CA VAL A 59 -5.17 -6.76 9.31
C VAL A 59 -4.39 -5.64 10.01
N LYS A 60 -3.46 -5.96 10.92
CA LYS A 60 -2.59 -4.94 11.55
C LYS A 60 -1.74 -4.22 10.51
N ILE A 61 -1.15 -4.95 9.57
CA ILE A 61 -0.33 -4.38 8.49
C ILE A 61 -1.18 -3.45 7.62
N VAL A 62 -2.36 -3.92 7.20
CA VAL A 62 -3.27 -3.13 6.35
C VAL A 62 -3.73 -1.85 7.06
N ARG A 63 -4.01 -1.90 8.37
CA ARG A 63 -4.33 -0.71 9.17
C ARG A 63 -3.16 0.26 9.26
N ALA A 64 -1.94 -0.25 9.45
CA ALA A 64 -0.75 0.59 9.48
C ALA A 64 -0.54 1.32 8.15
N GLU A 65 -0.73 0.62 7.03
CA GLU A 65 -0.64 1.19 5.68
C GLU A 65 -1.69 2.29 5.46
N ALA A 66 -2.94 2.05 5.87
CA ALA A 66 -4.00 3.04 5.79
C ALA A 66 -3.68 4.31 6.62
N GLU A 67 -3.08 4.16 7.81
CA GLU A 67 -2.68 5.32 8.60
C GLU A 67 -1.51 6.07 7.95
N GLN A 68 -0.53 5.38 7.37
CA GLN A 68 0.53 6.04 6.58
C GLN A 68 -0.05 6.84 5.41
N GLY A 69 -1.03 6.27 4.69
CA GLY A 69 -1.76 6.97 3.64
C GLY A 69 -2.46 8.24 4.14
N ARG A 70 -3.15 8.16 5.28
CA ARG A 70 -3.80 9.34 5.91
C ARG A 70 -2.78 10.40 6.32
N VAL A 71 -1.65 10.00 6.90
CA VAL A 71 -0.56 10.93 7.27
C VAL A 71 -0.01 11.63 6.03
N ALA A 72 0.22 10.89 4.93
CA ALA A 72 0.69 11.47 3.67
C ALA A 72 -0.30 12.51 3.11
N VAL A 73 -1.59 12.19 3.08
CA VAL A 73 -2.64 13.13 2.65
C VAL A 73 -2.65 14.40 3.51
N ARG A 74 -2.54 14.26 4.84
CA ARG A 74 -2.50 15.42 5.76
C ARG A 74 -1.25 16.27 5.55
N ASN A 75 -0.11 15.67 5.26
CA ASN A 75 1.13 16.40 4.94
C ASN A 75 0.99 17.18 3.64
N ILE A 76 0.48 16.54 2.57
CA ILE A 76 0.23 17.21 1.28
C ILE A 76 -0.73 18.39 1.45
N ARG A 77 -1.80 18.23 2.25
CA ARG A 77 -2.71 19.34 2.58
C ARG A 77 -1.98 20.51 3.24
N ARG A 78 -1.11 20.21 4.22
CA ARG A 78 -0.32 21.24 4.92
C ARG A 78 0.58 21.99 3.96
N ASP A 79 1.25 21.28 3.06
CA ASP A 79 2.16 21.88 2.07
C ASP A 79 1.38 22.71 1.03
N ALA A 80 0.23 22.21 0.56
CA ALA A 80 -0.65 22.95 -0.33
C ALA A 80 -1.14 24.25 0.32
N ASN A 81 -1.62 24.21 1.56
CA ASN A 81 -2.03 25.41 2.29
C ASN A 81 -0.88 26.39 2.52
N ALA A 82 0.33 25.90 2.77
CA ALA A 82 1.51 26.75 2.89
C ALA A 82 1.84 27.47 1.58
N ASN A 83 1.71 26.77 0.44
CA ASN A 83 1.92 27.35 -0.89
C ASN A 83 0.88 28.43 -1.21
N VAL A 84 -0.41 28.17 -0.97
CA VAL A 84 -1.47 29.18 -1.19
C VAL A 84 -1.21 30.43 -0.33
N LYS A 85 -0.82 30.23 0.93
CA LYS A 85 -0.46 31.35 1.82
C LYS A 85 0.75 32.15 1.35
N ALA A 86 1.73 31.50 0.71
CA ALA A 86 2.87 32.18 0.10
C ALA A 86 2.42 33.04 -1.10
N LEU A 87 1.59 32.50 -1.99
CA LEU A 87 1.03 33.23 -3.14
C LEU A 87 0.24 34.47 -2.69
N LEU A 88 -0.52 34.37 -1.59
CA LEU A 88 -1.25 35.52 -1.02
C LEU A 88 -0.28 36.60 -0.52
N LYS A 89 0.80 36.20 0.14
CA LYS A 89 1.84 37.13 0.64
C LYS A 89 2.56 37.83 -0.51
N ASP A 90 2.81 37.11 -1.60
CA ASP A 90 3.45 37.61 -2.81
C ASP A 90 2.47 38.42 -3.70
N LYS A 91 1.20 38.53 -3.28
CA LYS A 91 0.10 39.23 -3.96
C LYS A 91 -0.20 38.68 -5.35
N GLU A 92 0.08 37.39 -5.57
CA GLU A 92 -0.28 36.69 -6.81
C GLU A 92 -1.77 36.28 -6.83
N ILE A 93 -2.40 36.18 -5.64
CA ILE A 93 -3.82 35.85 -5.47
C ILE A 93 -4.51 36.84 -4.52
N SER A 94 -5.84 36.90 -4.57
CA SER A 94 -6.66 37.69 -3.64
C SER A 94 -7.00 36.91 -2.34
N GLU A 95 -7.51 37.60 -1.31
CA GLU A 95 -8.01 36.94 -0.08
C GLU A 95 -9.22 36.04 -0.36
N ASP A 96 -10.06 36.40 -1.35
CA ASP A 96 -11.19 35.56 -1.76
C ASP A 96 -10.72 34.28 -2.44
N ASP A 97 -9.65 34.35 -3.25
CA ASP A 97 -9.06 33.19 -3.90
C ASP A 97 -8.36 32.27 -2.89
N ASP A 98 -7.67 32.83 -1.89
CA ASP A 98 -7.08 32.06 -0.77
C ASP A 98 -8.15 31.24 -0.03
N ARG A 99 -9.28 31.86 0.31
CA ARG A 99 -10.40 31.16 0.97
C ARG A 99 -10.97 30.04 0.11
N ARG A 100 -11.20 30.30 -1.18
CA ARG A 100 -11.72 29.29 -2.12
C ARG A 100 -10.74 28.12 -2.28
N ALA A 101 -9.45 28.41 -2.44
CA ALA A 101 -8.43 27.39 -2.57
C ALA A 101 -8.34 26.51 -1.32
N GLN A 102 -8.40 27.11 -0.12
CA GLN A 102 -8.42 26.34 1.14
C GLN A 102 -9.65 25.44 1.26
N ASP A 103 -10.84 25.93 0.88
CA ASP A 103 -12.07 25.12 0.87
C ASP A 103 -11.98 23.95 -0.11
N GLU A 104 -11.43 24.17 -1.31
CA GLU A 104 -11.22 23.12 -2.31
C GLU A 104 -10.19 22.09 -1.86
N ILE A 105 -9.05 22.54 -1.32
CA ILE A 105 -8.02 21.67 -0.74
C ILE A 105 -8.62 20.80 0.37
N GLN A 106 -9.47 21.38 1.23
CA GLN A 106 -10.12 20.65 2.31
C GLN A 106 -11.09 19.58 1.77
N LYS A 107 -11.92 19.92 0.78
CA LYS A 107 -12.81 18.94 0.12
C LYS A 107 -12.04 17.77 -0.50
N LEU A 108 -10.98 18.06 -1.26
CA LEU A 108 -10.14 17.02 -1.86
C LEU A 108 -9.47 16.14 -0.81
N THR A 109 -9.03 16.73 0.30
CA THR A 109 -8.46 15.98 1.43
C THR A 109 -9.49 15.03 2.03
N ASP A 110 -10.71 15.51 2.28
CA ASP A 110 -11.77 14.72 2.90
C ASP A 110 -12.20 13.55 1.99
N ASP A 111 -12.30 13.78 0.68
CA ASP A 111 -12.63 12.75 -0.28
C ASP A 111 -11.51 11.69 -0.40
N ALA A 112 -10.24 12.11 -0.36
CA ALA A 112 -9.12 11.17 -0.33
C ALA A 112 -9.11 10.32 0.95
N ILE A 113 -9.40 10.92 2.12
CA ILE A 113 -9.50 10.19 3.38
C ILE A 113 -10.65 9.17 3.33
N LYS A 114 -11.82 9.54 2.82
CA LYS A 114 -12.95 8.61 2.63
C LYS A 114 -12.58 7.45 1.70
N SER A 115 -11.84 7.73 0.63
CA SER A 115 -11.37 6.68 -0.28
C SER A 115 -10.43 5.70 0.42
N ILE A 116 -9.52 6.18 1.26
CA ILE A 116 -8.62 5.32 2.06
C ILE A 116 -9.45 4.45 3.00
N GLU A 117 -10.46 5.02 3.66
CA GLU A 117 -11.35 4.28 4.57
C GLU A 117 -12.17 3.21 3.87
N ALA A 118 -12.73 3.52 2.70
CA ALA A 118 -13.48 2.55 1.90
C ALA A 118 -12.60 1.37 1.48
N VAL A 119 -11.37 1.63 1.02
CA VAL A 119 -10.42 0.58 0.62
C VAL A 119 -10.00 -0.27 1.83
N LEU A 120 -9.73 0.38 2.96
CA LEU A 120 -9.40 -0.31 4.21
C LEU A 120 -10.53 -1.25 4.65
N GLU A 121 -11.77 -0.77 4.66
CA GLU A 121 -12.93 -1.56 5.09
C GLU A 121 -13.15 -2.78 4.18
N VAL A 122 -13.07 -2.59 2.86
CA VAL A 122 -13.17 -3.69 1.88
C VAL A 122 -12.08 -4.72 2.14
N LYS A 123 -10.83 -4.28 2.36
CA LYS A 123 -9.71 -5.21 2.54
C LYS A 123 -9.74 -5.93 3.89
N GLU A 124 -10.20 -5.26 4.95
CA GLU A 124 -10.41 -5.90 6.25
C GLU A 124 -11.47 -6.99 6.18
N LYS A 125 -12.59 -6.75 5.48
CA LYS A 125 -13.63 -7.76 5.26
C LYS A 125 -13.08 -8.94 4.47
N GLU A 126 -12.41 -8.70 3.35
CA GLU A 126 -11.81 -9.75 2.52
C GLU A 126 -10.82 -10.64 3.32
N LEU A 127 -10.03 -10.04 4.22
CA LEU A 127 -9.09 -10.77 5.07
C LEU A 127 -9.78 -11.61 6.16
N MET A 128 -11.02 -11.27 6.54
CA MET A 128 -11.77 -11.94 7.60
C MET A 128 -12.86 -12.89 7.07
N GLU A 129 -13.30 -12.72 5.82
CA GLU A 129 -14.26 -13.61 5.15
C GLU A 129 -13.59 -14.96 4.78
N VAL A 130 -14.32 -16.05 4.99
CA VAL A 130 -13.91 -17.44 4.70
C VAL A 130 -14.57 -17.91 3.43
#